data_AF-A0A818Q7W1-F1
#
_entry.id   AF-A0A818Q7W1-F1
#
_cell.length_a   1.000
_cell.length_b   1.000
_cell.length_c   1.000
_cell.angle_alpha   90.00
_cell.angle_beta   90.00
_cell.angle_gamma   90.00
#
_symmetry.space_group_name_H-M   'P 1'
#
loop_
_entity.id
_entity.type
_entity.pdbx_description
1 polymer ?
#
loop_
_entity_poly.entity_id
_entity_poly.type
_entity_poly.pdbx_seq_one_letter_code
_entity_poly.pdbx_strand_id
1 'polypeptide(L)'
;MISIYNTFLAPLLRRMSNLEQLSLYFISPHGPIIDGDHLEKNIINYMPKLNKFGFSVHSNVLLNKQIYLPSNDDIQKSFRKFQKNHVISNVGYFSQENQYHCHVYSYPYTLTYYDNITNNFSSGLFKCVRAISLFDERPFEHDFFFQIAQCFPYLEKLNLHNRQLQKNENQQLSLIKFPHLVELDLVRVHESYVEQFLDYRKTSLPNYVYLYVDYRILDQYGRRENYC
;
A
#
# COMPACT_ATOMS: atom_id res chain seq x y z
N MET A 1 21.71 -12.55 -0.98
CA MET A 1 21.18 -11.78 -2.13
C MET A 1 21.69 -10.36 -1.98
N ILE A 2 22.32 -9.80 -3.01
CA ILE A 2 22.82 -8.43 -2.98
C ILE A 2 21.60 -7.50 -3.12
N SER A 3 21.32 -6.67 -2.11
CA SER A 3 20.19 -5.74 -2.17
C SER A 3 20.55 -4.57 -3.10
N ILE A 4 19.69 -4.31 -4.11
CA ILE A 4 19.79 -3.13 -5.01
C ILE A 4 19.97 -1.84 -4.20
N TYR A 5 19.30 -1.77 -3.05
CA TYR A 5 19.43 -0.67 -2.10
C TYR A 5 20.89 -0.47 -1.66
N ASN A 6 21.56 -1.54 -1.20
CA ASN A 6 22.93 -1.46 -0.69
C ASN A 6 23.96 -1.19 -1.80
N THR A 7 23.72 -1.72 -2.99
CA THR A 7 24.71 -1.66 -4.09
C THR A 7 24.62 -0.39 -4.91
N PHE A 8 23.41 0.14 -5.11
CA PHE A 8 23.20 1.26 -6.03
C PHE A 8 22.63 2.48 -5.32
N LEU A 9 21.53 2.31 -4.59
CA LEU A 9 20.80 3.45 -4.04
C LEU A 9 21.57 4.15 -2.91
N ALA A 10 22.00 3.41 -1.89
CA ALA A 10 22.73 3.99 -0.77
C ALA A 10 24.03 4.68 -1.22
N PRO A 11 24.91 4.06 -2.04
CA PRO A 11 26.11 4.76 -2.54
C PRO A 11 25.81 6.03 -3.34
N LEU A 12 24.72 6.05 -4.13
CA LEU A 12 24.31 7.25 -4.86
C LEU A 12 23.84 8.35 -3.91
N LEU A 13 22.96 8.01 -2.96
CA LEU A 13 22.46 8.93 -1.95
C LEU A 13 23.60 9.55 -1.14
N ARG A 14 24.58 8.75 -0.71
CA ARG A 14 25.74 9.24 0.05
C ARG A 14 26.57 10.32 -0.66
N ARG A 15 26.51 10.40 -1.99
CA ARG A 15 27.19 11.46 -2.77
C ARG A 15 26.46 12.81 -2.68
N MET A 16 25.21 12.82 -2.24
CA MET A 16 24.36 14.02 -2.11
C MET A 16 24.45 14.60 -0.69
N SER A 17 25.66 14.74 -0.13
CA SER A 17 25.88 15.17 1.27
C SER A 17 25.38 16.57 1.60
N ASN A 18 25.13 17.40 0.58
CA ASN A 18 24.58 18.75 0.72
C ASN A 18 23.04 18.81 0.71
N LEU A 19 22.35 17.69 0.53
CA LEU A 19 20.90 17.66 0.43
C LEU A 19 20.26 18.00 1.78
N GLU A 20 19.37 18.99 1.79
CA GLU A 20 18.66 19.41 3.00
C GLU A 20 17.33 18.69 3.20
N GLN A 21 16.68 18.30 2.10
CA GLN A 21 15.38 17.65 2.11
C GLN A 21 15.36 16.44 1.17
N LEU A 22 14.84 15.32 1.66
CA LEU A 22 14.69 14.08 0.89
C LEU A 22 13.37 13.40 1.25
N SER A 23 12.57 13.06 0.24
CA SER A 23 11.45 12.13 0.36
C SER A 23 11.79 10.86 -0.40
N LEU A 24 12.06 9.79 0.34
CA LEU A 24 12.54 8.53 -0.22
C LEU A 24 11.41 7.51 -0.33
N TYR A 25 11.22 6.95 -1.52
CA TYR A 25 10.41 5.76 -1.71
C TYR A 25 11.24 4.66 -2.34
N PHE A 26 11.15 3.44 -1.82
CA PHE A 26 11.65 2.28 -2.54
C PHE A 26 11.03 0.98 -2.04
N ILE A 27 11.07 -0.02 -2.92
CA ILE A 27 10.70 -1.40 -2.63
C ILE A 27 11.99 -2.23 -2.66
N SER A 28 12.22 -3.02 -1.62
CA SER A 28 13.31 -3.99 -1.49
C SER A 28 12.74 -5.40 -1.66
N PRO A 29 12.63 -5.90 -2.91
CA PRO A 29 12.13 -7.24 -3.17
C PRO A 29 13.18 -8.28 -2.76
N HIS A 30 12.76 -9.28 -2.00
CA HIS A 30 13.56 -10.45 -1.59
C HIS A 30 14.87 -10.13 -0.84
N GLY A 31 14.98 -8.92 -0.30
CA GLY A 31 16.10 -8.45 0.51
C GLY A 31 15.88 -8.62 2.02
N PRO A 32 16.84 -8.22 2.87
CA PRO A 32 16.59 -8.06 4.30
C PRO A 32 15.59 -6.92 4.54
N ILE A 33 14.97 -6.93 5.72
CA ILE A 33 14.17 -5.81 6.20
C ILE A 33 15.06 -4.57 6.31
N ILE A 34 14.55 -3.44 5.81
CA ILE A 34 15.19 -2.13 5.97
C ILE A 34 14.53 -1.43 7.14
N ASP A 35 15.21 -1.45 8.28
CA ASP A 35 14.77 -0.86 9.54
C ASP A 35 15.44 0.52 9.79
N GLY A 36 15.18 1.09 10.97
CA GLY A 36 15.70 2.40 11.34
C GLY A 36 17.22 2.44 11.41
N ASP A 37 17.85 1.41 11.98
CA ASP A 37 19.30 1.28 12.06
C ASP A 37 19.92 1.22 10.66
N HIS A 38 19.25 0.54 9.73
CA HIS A 38 19.69 0.44 8.34
C HIS A 38 19.64 1.79 7.62
N LEU A 39 18.54 2.54 7.73
CA LEU A 39 18.44 3.88 7.14
C LEU A 39 19.42 4.86 7.78
N GLU A 40 19.62 4.77 9.09
CA GLU A 40 20.56 5.61 9.81
C GLU A 40 21.99 5.42 9.31
N LYS A 41 22.45 4.17 9.30
CA LYS A 41 23.82 3.81 8.88
C LYS A 41 24.08 4.18 7.42
N ASN A 42 23.08 4.10 6.56
CA ASN A 42 23.28 4.23 5.12
C ASN A 42 22.97 5.62 4.55
N ILE A 43 22.09 6.39 5.20
CA ILE A 43 21.62 7.68 4.71
C ILE A 43 21.96 8.79 5.71
N ILE A 44 21.41 8.71 6.93
CA ILE A 44 21.50 9.81 7.91
C ILE A 44 22.95 10.16 8.23
N ASN A 45 23.79 9.15 8.48
CA ASN A 45 25.20 9.37 8.83
C ASN A 45 26.04 10.01 7.70
N TYR A 46 25.56 9.97 6.45
CA TYR A 46 26.27 10.51 5.29
C TYR A 46 25.68 11.83 4.76
N MET A 47 24.55 12.28 5.31
CA MET A 47 23.85 13.49 4.90
C MET A 47 23.68 14.46 6.08
N PRO A 48 24.76 15.09 6.57
CA PRO A 48 24.72 15.92 7.78
C PRO A 48 23.83 17.17 7.64
N LYS A 49 23.53 17.61 6.40
CA LYS A 49 22.64 18.75 6.13
C LYS A 49 21.17 18.38 6.05
N LEU A 50 20.84 17.08 6.05
CA LEU A 50 19.47 16.61 5.88
C LEU A 50 18.63 16.95 7.10
N ASN A 51 17.83 18.01 6.98
CA ASN A 51 16.98 18.53 8.05
C ASN A 51 15.54 18.00 7.94
N LYS A 52 15.11 17.59 6.74
CA LYS A 52 13.80 17.02 6.47
C LYS A 52 13.95 15.73 5.70
N PHE A 53 13.64 14.62 6.36
CA PHE A 53 13.69 13.31 5.74
C PHE A 53 12.33 12.63 5.85
N GLY A 54 11.65 12.47 4.72
CA GLY A 54 10.45 11.64 4.60
C GLY A 54 10.81 10.31 3.94
N PHE A 55 10.13 9.23 4.30
CA PHE A 55 10.33 7.95 3.65
C PHE A 55 9.08 7.06 3.62
N SER A 56 9.04 6.16 2.66
CA SER A 56 8.10 5.05 2.53
C SER A 56 8.84 3.85 1.96
N VAL A 57 9.10 2.85 2.79
CA VAL A 57 9.97 1.73 2.48
C VAL A 57 9.21 0.43 2.58
N HIS A 58 9.19 -0.33 1.49
CA HIS A 58 8.60 -1.67 1.46
C HIS A 58 9.73 -2.71 1.44
N SER A 59 9.68 -3.67 2.35
CA SER A 59 10.59 -4.81 2.39
C SER A 59 9.79 -6.09 2.26
N ASN A 60 10.06 -6.87 1.21
CA ASN A 60 9.40 -8.16 1.00
C ASN A 60 10.44 -9.27 1.21
N VAL A 61 10.27 -10.05 2.26
CA VAL A 61 11.20 -11.12 2.64
C VAL A 61 10.55 -12.47 2.43
N LEU A 62 11.31 -13.46 1.97
CA LEU A 62 10.79 -14.83 1.87
C LEU A 62 10.78 -15.47 3.26
N LEU A 63 9.65 -16.07 3.66
CA LEU A 63 9.48 -16.63 5.02
C LEU A 63 10.52 -17.73 5.30
N ASN A 64 10.82 -18.57 4.31
CA ASN A 64 11.84 -19.62 4.42
C ASN A 64 13.28 -19.11 4.58
N LYS A 65 13.52 -17.80 4.48
CA LYS A 65 14.83 -17.16 4.67
C LYS A 65 14.96 -16.41 5.99
N GLN A 66 13.92 -16.42 6.84
CA GLN A 66 13.94 -15.73 8.14
C GLN A 66 13.62 -16.68 9.29
N ILE A 67 14.44 -16.59 10.33
CA ILE A 67 14.23 -17.30 11.61
C ILE A 67 13.29 -16.51 12.52
N TYR A 68 13.32 -15.17 12.39
CA TYR A 68 12.54 -14.25 13.20
C TYR A 68 11.85 -13.22 12.30
N LEU A 69 10.57 -12.99 12.57
CA LEU A 69 9.72 -12.05 11.86
C LEU A 69 9.33 -10.94 12.84
N PRO A 70 9.85 -9.71 12.68
CA PRO A 70 9.62 -8.64 13.64
C PRO A 70 8.15 -8.20 13.66
N SER A 71 7.66 -7.78 14.82
CA SER A 71 6.36 -7.12 14.91
C SER A 71 6.43 -5.66 14.48
N ASN A 72 5.28 -5.00 14.35
CA ASN A 72 5.23 -3.54 14.16
C ASN A 72 6.01 -2.79 15.24
N ASP A 73 5.88 -3.22 16.50
CA ASP A 73 6.59 -2.59 17.63
C ASP A 73 8.10 -2.75 17.50
N ASP A 74 8.58 -3.92 17.07
CA ASP A 74 10.01 -4.17 16.88
C ASP A 74 10.57 -3.29 15.76
N ILE A 75 9.85 -3.17 14.64
CA ILE A 75 10.21 -2.28 13.53
C ILE A 75 10.24 -0.84 14.02
N GLN A 76 9.18 -0.32 14.62
CA GLN A 76 9.10 1.09 15.04
C GLN A 76 10.17 1.44 16.09
N LYS A 77 10.46 0.51 17.03
CA LYS A 77 11.52 0.68 18.05
C LYS A 77 12.92 0.80 17.47
N SER A 78 13.16 0.40 16.22
CA SER A 78 14.43 0.61 15.53
C SER A 78 14.64 2.05 15.06
N PHE A 79 13.58 2.85 14.92
CA PHE A 79 13.65 4.22 14.38
C PHE A 79 13.95 5.29 15.45
N ARG A 80 14.78 4.97 16.44
CA ARG A 80 15.02 5.82 17.64
C ARG A 80 15.61 7.19 17.32
N LYS A 81 16.36 7.32 16.22
CA LYS A 81 17.01 8.57 15.81
C LYS A 81 16.14 9.44 14.90
N PHE A 82 14.94 8.97 14.54
CA PHE A 82 14.01 9.70 13.68
C PHE A 82 13.00 10.53 14.48
N GLN A 83 13.36 10.98 15.69
CA GLN A 83 12.48 11.57 16.71
C GLN A 83 11.59 12.73 16.25
N LYS A 84 11.94 13.40 15.14
CA LYS A 84 11.12 14.47 14.55
C LYS A 84 9.90 13.95 13.77
N ASN A 85 9.93 12.70 13.32
CA ASN A 85 8.86 12.06 12.58
C ASN A 85 8.23 10.96 13.43
N HIS A 86 6.91 10.91 13.45
CA HIS A 86 6.23 9.71 13.89
C HIS A 86 6.44 8.64 12.81
N VAL A 87 6.90 7.45 13.18
CA VAL A 87 7.14 6.36 12.24
C VAL A 87 6.05 5.33 12.43
N ILE A 88 5.36 5.00 11.34
CA ILE A 88 4.32 3.98 11.31
C ILE A 88 4.86 2.78 10.54
N SER A 89 4.53 1.59 11.01
CA SER A 89 4.80 0.35 10.31
C SER A 89 3.51 -0.45 10.12
N ASN A 90 3.46 -1.20 9.03
CA ASN A 90 2.47 -2.23 8.79
C ASN A 90 3.20 -3.49 8.33
N VAL A 91 2.98 -4.60 9.04
CA VAL A 91 3.59 -5.89 8.74
C VAL A 91 2.51 -6.90 8.40
N GLY A 92 2.79 -7.75 7.41
CA GLY A 92 1.85 -8.73 6.89
C GLY A 92 2.54 -10.07 6.60
N TYR A 93 1.80 -11.15 6.82
CA TYR A 93 2.25 -12.52 6.56
C TYR A 93 1.41 -13.09 5.42
N PHE A 94 2.07 -13.47 4.34
CA PHE A 94 1.49 -13.95 3.10
C PHE A 94 1.95 -15.38 2.86
N SER A 95 1.12 -16.32 3.31
CA SER A 95 1.42 -17.75 3.31
C SER A 95 1.46 -18.35 1.91
N GLN A 96 0.54 -17.94 1.04
CA GLN A 96 0.44 -18.38 -0.34
C GLN A 96 1.61 -17.86 -1.17
N GLU A 97 2.04 -16.63 -0.91
CA GLU A 97 3.23 -16.06 -1.55
C GLU A 97 4.56 -16.45 -0.89
N ASN A 98 4.51 -17.16 0.25
CA ASN A 98 5.67 -17.47 1.08
C ASN A 98 6.49 -16.20 1.44
N GLN A 99 5.79 -15.13 1.78
CA GLN A 99 6.37 -13.80 2.00
C GLN A 99 5.94 -13.16 3.32
N TYR A 100 6.88 -12.39 3.86
CA TYR A 100 6.66 -11.41 4.92
C TYR A 100 6.83 -10.02 4.31
N HIS A 101 5.80 -9.19 4.39
CA HIS A 101 5.88 -7.80 3.94
C HIS A 101 6.00 -6.89 5.15
N CYS A 102 6.91 -5.94 5.07
CA CYS A 102 7.03 -4.85 6.01
C CYS A 102 7.01 -3.54 5.24
N HIS A 103 5.98 -2.73 5.49
CA HIS A 103 5.94 -1.35 5.06
C HIS A 103 6.22 -0.45 6.26
N VAL A 104 7.17 0.46 6.11
CA VAL A 104 7.48 1.45 7.14
C VAL A 104 7.60 2.83 6.51
N TYR A 105 7.01 3.84 7.15
CA TYR A 105 6.97 5.18 6.60
C TYR A 105 6.98 6.27 7.67
N SER A 106 7.43 7.46 7.26
CA SER A 106 7.35 8.68 8.07
C SER A 106 5.96 9.31 7.99
N TYR A 107 5.46 9.76 9.12
CA TYR A 107 4.20 10.50 9.25
C TYR A 107 4.46 11.97 9.65
N PRO A 108 3.77 12.97 9.04
CA PRO A 108 2.72 12.82 8.02
C PRO A 108 3.23 12.31 6.69
N TYR A 109 2.42 11.49 6.01
CA TYR A 109 2.77 10.91 4.71
C TYR A 109 2.66 11.97 3.60
N THR A 110 3.74 12.19 2.86
CA THR A 110 3.84 13.30 1.88
C THR A 110 3.96 12.84 0.43
N LEU A 111 4.11 11.54 0.18
CA LEU A 111 4.18 11.01 -1.17
C LEU A 111 2.78 10.94 -1.80
N THR A 112 2.76 10.94 -3.14
CA THR A 112 1.52 10.93 -3.93
C THR A 112 0.98 9.53 -4.20
N TYR A 113 1.66 8.48 -3.74
CA TYR A 113 1.29 7.10 -3.97
C TYR A 113 1.51 6.27 -2.70
N TYR A 114 0.68 5.25 -2.49
CA TYR A 114 0.80 4.30 -1.39
C TYR A 114 0.54 2.89 -1.93
N ASP A 115 1.57 2.06 -1.97
CA ASP A 115 1.47 0.73 -2.56
C ASP A 115 1.23 -0.40 -1.55
N ASN A 116 0.63 -1.48 -2.03
CA ASN A 116 0.41 -2.73 -1.31
C ASN A 116 -0.27 -2.53 0.07
N ILE A 117 -1.36 -1.77 0.10
CA ILE A 117 -2.21 -1.66 1.28
C ILE A 117 -2.94 -3.00 1.48
N THR A 118 -2.87 -3.50 2.71
CA THR A 118 -3.40 -4.81 3.13
C THR A 118 -4.53 -4.62 4.14
N ASN A 119 -5.22 -5.69 4.53
CA ASN A 119 -6.23 -5.65 5.61
C ASN A 119 -5.64 -5.26 6.97
N ASN A 120 -4.31 -5.25 7.14
CA ASN A 120 -3.66 -4.79 8.37
C ASN A 120 -3.51 -3.25 8.42
N PHE A 121 -3.99 -2.54 7.40
CA PHE A 121 -3.90 -1.09 7.33
C PHE A 121 -4.62 -0.38 8.49
N SER A 122 -3.85 0.37 9.27
CA SER A 122 -4.30 1.00 10.52
C SER A 122 -4.81 2.43 10.32
N SER A 123 -5.71 2.66 9.36
CA SER A 123 -6.38 3.96 9.11
C SER A 123 -5.42 5.17 8.99
N GLY A 124 -5.95 6.39 9.02
CA GLY A 124 -5.17 7.64 8.97
C GLY A 124 -5.65 8.58 7.87
N LEU A 125 -5.07 9.78 7.78
CA LEU A 125 -5.48 10.77 6.79
C LEU A 125 -4.33 11.10 5.83
N PHE A 126 -4.45 10.66 4.59
CA PHE A 126 -3.41 10.70 3.58
C PHE A 126 -3.73 11.71 2.48
N LYS A 127 -3.74 13.01 2.83
CA LYS A 127 -4.17 14.10 1.93
C LYS A 127 -3.31 14.26 0.67
N CYS A 128 -2.06 13.81 0.67
CA CYS A 128 -1.14 13.93 -0.46
C CYS A 128 -1.25 12.77 -1.45
N VAL A 129 -1.78 11.63 -1.01
CA VAL A 129 -1.87 10.42 -1.83
C VAL A 129 -2.96 10.60 -2.89
N ARG A 130 -2.63 10.18 -4.12
CA ARG A 130 -3.46 10.21 -5.33
C ARG A 130 -3.60 8.83 -5.94
N ALA A 131 -2.62 7.95 -5.75
CA ALA A 131 -2.67 6.58 -6.25
C ALA A 131 -2.46 5.58 -5.12
N ILE A 132 -3.26 4.52 -5.08
CA ILE A 132 -3.01 3.39 -4.18
C ILE A 132 -3.11 2.07 -4.91
N SER A 133 -2.36 1.08 -4.41
CA SER A 133 -2.56 -0.31 -4.75
C SER A 133 -2.97 -1.13 -3.52
N LEU A 134 -3.96 -1.99 -3.68
CA LEU A 134 -4.50 -2.85 -2.64
C LEU A 134 -4.14 -4.31 -2.95
N PHE A 135 -3.62 -5.03 -1.97
CA PHE A 135 -3.27 -6.44 -2.09
C PHE A 135 -3.40 -7.16 -0.75
N ASP A 136 -4.05 -8.33 -0.74
CA ASP A 136 -4.06 -9.23 0.41
C ASP A 136 -4.41 -10.67 -0.03
N GLU A 137 -4.03 -11.66 0.78
CA GLU A 137 -4.47 -13.06 0.67
C GLU A 137 -5.85 -13.30 1.26
N ARG A 138 -6.35 -12.37 2.07
CA ARG A 138 -7.72 -12.35 2.62
C ARG A 138 -8.62 -11.44 1.79
N PRO A 139 -9.93 -11.71 1.69
CA PRO A 139 -10.84 -10.83 0.98
C PRO A 139 -10.88 -9.44 1.60
N PHE A 140 -11.07 -8.42 0.77
CA PHE A 140 -11.39 -7.07 1.21
C PHE A 140 -12.91 -6.92 1.28
N GLU A 141 -13.44 -6.69 2.48
CA GLU A 141 -14.87 -6.50 2.66
C GLU A 141 -15.27 -5.03 2.42
N HIS A 142 -16.57 -4.78 2.30
CA HIS A 142 -17.11 -3.45 2.05
C HIS A 142 -16.57 -2.37 3.00
N ASP A 143 -16.54 -2.65 4.31
CA ASP A 143 -16.07 -1.71 5.33
C ASP A 143 -14.59 -1.31 5.14
N PHE A 144 -13.78 -2.19 4.56
CA PHE A 144 -12.40 -1.88 4.21
C PHE A 144 -12.37 -0.78 3.14
N PHE A 145 -13.15 -0.92 2.07
CA PHE A 145 -13.22 0.10 1.02
C PHE A 145 -13.81 1.42 1.52
N PHE A 146 -14.77 1.35 2.45
CA PHE A 146 -15.29 2.53 3.13
C PHE A 146 -14.19 3.26 3.93
N GLN A 147 -13.39 2.52 4.70
CA GLN A 147 -12.23 3.05 5.40
C GLN A 147 -11.20 3.66 4.43
N ILE A 148 -10.92 2.99 3.31
CA ILE A 148 -10.02 3.51 2.26
C ILE A 148 -10.53 4.86 1.73
N ALA A 149 -11.81 4.97 1.37
CA ALA A 149 -12.38 6.22 0.88
C ALA A 149 -12.22 7.38 1.89
N GLN A 150 -12.34 7.09 3.19
CA GLN A 150 -12.13 8.09 4.25
C GLN A 150 -10.65 8.47 4.43
N CYS A 151 -9.75 7.49 4.34
CA CYS A 151 -8.32 7.70 4.55
C CYS A 151 -7.66 8.43 3.37
N PHE A 152 -8.20 8.25 2.17
CA PHE A 152 -7.67 8.78 0.90
C PHE A 152 -8.69 9.68 0.19
N PRO A 153 -9.01 10.85 0.75
CA PRO A 153 -10.13 11.68 0.28
C PRO A 153 -9.94 12.25 -1.13
N TYR A 154 -8.71 12.28 -1.66
CA TYR A 154 -8.37 12.79 -3.00
C TYR A 154 -7.82 11.68 -3.91
N LEU A 155 -8.26 10.44 -3.71
CA LEU A 155 -7.79 9.31 -4.50
C LEU A 155 -8.21 9.45 -5.97
N GLU A 156 -7.22 9.41 -6.87
CA GLU A 156 -7.40 9.48 -8.32
C GLU A 156 -7.22 8.11 -8.99
N LYS A 157 -6.37 7.24 -8.44
CA LYS A 157 -6.08 5.91 -9.00
C LYS A 157 -6.19 4.82 -7.94
N LEU A 158 -6.98 3.80 -8.23
CA LEU A 158 -7.14 2.63 -7.39
C LEU A 158 -6.81 1.37 -8.19
N ASN A 159 -5.75 0.68 -7.80
CA ASN A 159 -5.44 -0.65 -8.31
C ASN A 159 -5.78 -1.70 -7.24
N LEU A 160 -6.63 -2.67 -7.58
CA LEU A 160 -6.99 -3.76 -6.69
C LEU A 160 -6.49 -5.11 -7.24
N HIS A 161 -5.73 -5.82 -6.41
CA HIS A 161 -5.28 -7.18 -6.66
C HIS A 161 -5.77 -8.10 -5.53
N ASN A 162 -6.91 -8.76 -5.73
CA ASN A 162 -7.44 -9.73 -4.77
C ASN A 162 -8.38 -10.73 -5.43
N ARG A 163 -8.00 -12.01 -5.44
CA ARG A 163 -8.79 -13.09 -6.06
C ARG A 163 -9.73 -13.82 -5.09
N GLN A 164 -9.81 -13.36 -3.84
CA GLN A 164 -10.69 -13.97 -2.85
C GLN A 164 -12.11 -13.40 -2.96
N LEU A 165 -13.10 -14.29 -2.89
CA LEU A 165 -14.52 -13.93 -2.83
C LEU A 165 -14.84 -13.09 -1.59
N GLN A 166 -15.59 -11.99 -1.78
CA GLN A 166 -16.16 -11.20 -0.68
C GLN A 166 -17.26 -11.99 0.04
N LYS A 167 -17.31 -11.93 1.37
CA LYS A 167 -18.23 -12.76 2.16
C LYS A 167 -19.48 -12.00 2.60
N ASN A 168 -19.44 -10.68 2.67
CA ASN A 168 -20.48 -9.86 3.30
C ASN A 168 -21.43 -9.17 2.30
N GLU A 169 -21.89 -9.88 1.26
CA GLU A 169 -22.69 -9.28 0.18
C GLU A 169 -24.14 -8.89 0.59
N ASN A 170 -24.66 -9.42 1.70
CA ASN A 170 -26.09 -9.37 2.07
C ASN A 170 -26.46 -8.34 3.16
N GLN A 171 -25.63 -7.33 3.42
CA GLN A 171 -25.90 -6.33 4.46
C GLN A 171 -26.37 -5.00 3.87
N GLN A 172 -27.13 -4.22 4.65
CA GLN A 172 -27.47 -2.85 4.31
C GLN A 172 -26.23 -1.98 4.52
N LEU A 173 -25.47 -1.79 3.45
CA LEU A 173 -24.15 -1.18 3.49
C LEU A 173 -24.20 0.34 3.24
N SER A 174 -23.26 1.07 3.82
CA SER A 174 -23.13 2.51 3.60
C SER A 174 -22.58 2.77 2.20
N LEU A 175 -23.10 3.77 1.48
CA LEU A 175 -22.58 4.09 0.16
C LEU A 175 -21.12 4.59 0.24
N ILE A 176 -20.19 3.87 -0.41
CA ILE A 176 -18.80 4.29 -0.52
C ILE A 176 -18.69 5.33 -1.64
N LYS A 177 -17.92 6.40 -1.41
CA LYS A 177 -17.76 7.48 -2.38
C LYS A 177 -16.30 7.69 -2.72
N PHE A 178 -15.96 7.61 -4.01
CA PHE A 178 -14.64 7.97 -4.51
C PHE A 178 -14.73 9.18 -5.46
N PRO A 179 -14.98 10.39 -4.95
CA PRO A 179 -15.38 11.55 -5.76
C PRO A 179 -14.31 12.03 -6.75
N HIS A 180 -13.05 11.65 -6.56
CA HIS A 180 -11.93 12.07 -7.39
C HIS A 180 -11.33 10.94 -8.23
N LEU A 181 -11.93 9.74 -8.21
CA LEU A 181 -11.38 8.60 -8.92
C LEU A 181 -11.43 8.84 -10.43
N VAL A 182 -10.28 8.66 -11.07
CA VAL A 182 -10.09 8.77 -12.52
C VAL A 182 -9.78 7.41 -13.11
N GLU A 183 -9.09 6.55 -12.35
CA GLU A 183 -8.60 5.25 -12.81
C GLU A 183 -8.93 4.15 -11.81
N LEU A 184 -9.55 3.08 -12.29
CA LEU A 184 -9.90 1.90 -11.49
C LEU A 184 -9.42 0.64 -12.21
N ASP A 185 -8.43 -0.04 -11.63
CA ASP A 185 -7.89 -1.31 -12.15
C ASP A 185 -8.40 -2.50 -11.32
N LEU A 186 -9.22 -3.31 -11.98
CA LEU A 186 -9.85 -4.55 -11.51
C LEU A 186 -9.44 -5.75 -12.38
N VAL A 187 -8.29 -5.72 -13.06
CA VAL A 187 -7.89 -6.82 -13.97
C VAL A 187 -7.61 -8.13 -13.21
N ARG A 188 -7.15 -8.04 -11.96
CA ARG A 188 -6.70 -9.22 -11.18
C ARG A 188 -7.56 -9.48 -9.95
N VAL A 189 -8.87 -9.29 -10.08
CA VAL A 189 -9.81 -9.42 -8.95
C VAL A 189 -10.78 -10.59 -9.10
N HIS A 190 -11.40 -10.98 -8.00
CA HIS A 190 -12.61 -11.79 -8.01
C HIS A 190 -13.83 -10.98 -8.52
N GLU A 191 -14.79 -11.62 -9.18
CA GLU A 191 -15.97 -10.96 -9.77
C GLU A 191 -16.80 -10.13 -8.77
N SER A 192 -16.85 -10.55 -7.50
CA SER A 192 -17.55 -9.83 -6.42
C SER A 192 -17.04 -8.39 -6.25
N TYR A 193 -15.75 -8.12 -6.51
CA TYR A 193 -15.22 -6.76 -6.46
C TYR A 193 -15.72 -5.91 -7.63
N VAL A 194 -15.91 -6.50 -8.81
CA VAL A 194 -16.49 -5.79 -9.94
C VAL A 194 -17.92 -5.36 -9.59
N GLU A 195 -18.70 -6.25 -8.99
CA GLU A 195 -20.03 -5.89 -8.47
C GLU A 195 -19.96 -4.80 -7.40
N GLN A 196 -19.06 -4.92 -6.42
CA GLN A 196 -18.87 -3.90 -5.37
C GLN A 196 -18.61 -2.50 -5.95
N PHE A 197 -17.82 -2.37 -7.02
CA PHE A 197 -17.47 -1.07 -7.59
C PHE A 197 -18.43 -0.57 -8.67
N LEU A 198 -19.09 -1.47 -9.42
CA LEU A 198 -20.00 -1.11 -10.51
C LEU A 198 -21.47 -0.98 -10.07
N ASP A 199 -21.86 -1.58 -8.93
CA ASP A 199 -23.19 -1.36 -8.35
C ASP A 199 -23.27 0.02 -7.68
N TYR A 200 -24.05 0.92 -8.28
CA TYR A 200 -24.28 2.29 -7.79
C TYR A 200 -24.90 2.35 -6.39
N ARG A 201 -25.50 1.26 -5.90
CA ARG A 201 -26.03 1.14 -4.54
C ARG A 201 -24.92 0.90 -3.51
N LYS A 202 -23.78 0.34 -3.94
CA LYS A 202 -22.62 0.00 -3.09
C LYS A 202 -21.52 1.05 -3.19
N THR A 203 -21.22 1.53 -4.40
CA THR A 203 -20.15 2.50 -4.65
C THR A 203 -20.59 3.59 -5.61
N SER A 204 -20.30 4.85 -5.24
CA SER A 204 -20.48 6.02 -6.09
C SER A 204 -19.13 6.41 -6.70
N LEU A 205 -19.05 6.28 -8.02
CA LEU A 205 -17.91 6.67 -8.84
C LEU A 205 -18.24 7.93 -9.66
N PRO A 206 -17.23 8.72 -10.08
CA PRO A 206 -17.44 9.83 -11.01
C PRO A 206 -17.89 9.36 -12.40
N ASN A 207 -18.47 10.25 -13.20
CA ASN A 207 -19.00 9.90 -14.53
C ASN A 207 -17.91 9.48 -15.54
N TYR A 208 -16.65 9.85 -15.30
CA TYR A 208 -15.53 9.58 -16.21
C TYR A 208 -14.42 8.83 -15.46
N VAL A 209 -14.57 7.51 -15.35
CA VAL A 209 -13.55 6.61 -14.79
C VAL A 209 -13.03 5.70 -15.90
N TYR A 210 -11.72 5.67 -16.07
CA TYR A 210 -11.02 4.66 -16.86
C TYR A 210 -11.03 3.35 -16.09
N LEU A 211 -11.87 2.41 -16.52
CA LEU A 211 -12.01 1.09 -15.93
C LEU A 211 -11.16 0.07 -16.68
N TYR A 212 -10.25 -0.59 -15.98
CA TYR A 212 -9.60 -1.81 -16.45
C TYR A 212 -10.22 -3.01 -15.76
N VAL A 213 -10.75 -3.96 -16.52
CA VAL A 213 -11.40 -5.15 -15.98
C VAL A 213 -11.24 -6.29 -16.97
N ASP A 214 -11.10 -7.52 -16.47
CA ASP A 214 -11.04 -8.69 -17.33
C ASP A 214 -12.40 -8.93 -18.02
N TYR A 215 -12.40 -8.96 -19.34
CA TYR A 215 -13.61 -9.18 -20.14
C TYR A 215 -14.40 -10.44 -19.72
N ARG A 216 -13.70 -11.49 -19.28
CA ARG A 216 -14.33 -12.75 -18.84
C ARG A 216 -15.20 -12.56 -17.60
N ILE A 217 -14.78 -11.66 -16.70
CA ILE A 217 -15.54 -11.32 -15.50
C ILE A 217 -16.77 -10.49 -15.88
N LEU A 218 -16.64 -9.54 -16.82
CA LEU A 218 -17.77 -8.76 -17.30
C LEU A 218 -18.84 -9.60 -18.00
N ASP A 219 -18.45 -10.59 -18.83
CA ASP A 219 -19.40 -11.50 -19.47
C ASP A 219 -20.19 -12.32 -18.43
N GLN A 220 -19.52 -12.79 -17.38
CA GLN A 220 -20.17 -13.51 -16.28
C GLN A 220 -21.15 -12.61 -15.51
N TYR A 221 -20.73 -11.40 -15.18
CA TYR A 221 -21.57 -10.40 -14.48
C TYR A 221 -22.79 -10.02 -15.32
N GLY A 222 -22.59 -9.67 -16.60
CA GLY A 222 -23.67 -9.29 -17.50
C GLY A 222 -24.69 -10.41 -17.74
N ARG A 223 -24.27 -11.68 -17.73
CA ARG A 223 -25.23 -12.80 -17.80
C ARG A 223 -26.09 -12.87 -16.54
N ARG A 224 -25.54 -12.69 -15.34
CA ARG A 224 -26.31 -12.77 -14.08
C ARG A 224 -27.42 -11.72 -14.02
N GLU A 225 -27.13 -10.48 -14.38
CA GLU A 225 -28.12 -9.38 -14.39
C GLU A 225 -29.27 -9.64 -15.39
N ASN A 226 -29.03 -10.37 -16.49
CA ASN A 226 -30.06 -10.67 -17.50
C ASN A 226 -30.96 -11.87 -17.16
N TYR A 227 -30.65 -12.63 -16.10
CA TYR A 227 -31.44 -13.79 -15.64
C TYR A 227 -32.12 -13.55 -14.28
N CYS A 228 -32.16 -12.31 -13.79
CA CYS A 228 -32.88 -11.89 -12.59
C CYS A 228 -34.09 -11.01 -12.94
#